data_AF-A0A6P1CXD5-F1
#
_entry.id   AF-A0A6P1CXD5-F1
#
_cell.length_a   1.000
_cell.length_b   1.000
_cell.length_c   1.000
_cell.angle_alpha   90.00
_cell.angle_beta   90.00
_cell.angle_gamma   90.00
#
_symmetry.space_group_name_H-M   'P 1'
#
loop_
_entity.id
_entity.type
_entity.pdbx_description
1 polymer ?
#
loop_
_entity_poly.entity_id
_entity_poly.type
_entity_poly.pdbx_seq_one_letter_code
_entity_poly.pdbx_strand_id
1 'polypeptide(L)'
;LAPLHILSRVRVHGTVTAEQIRVGLDEVQRRHPLLRVAIAAKPDGTEPSFVPTDCPLPLRVVESAAADAWLSETDDVELREPFDWQQGPLARAV
;
A
#
# COMPACT_ATOMS: atom_id res chain seq x y z
N LEU A 1 -11.21 10.15 -13.83
CA LEU A 1 -11.46 9.60 -12.48
C LEU A 1 -10.25 9.92 -11.63
N ALA A 2 -10.39 10.69 -10.54
CA ALA A 2 -9.30 10.82 -9.59
C ALA A 2 -9.11 9.44 -8.91
N PRO A 3 -7.89 8.86 -8.87
CA PRO A 3 -7.67 7.64 -8.10
C PRO A 3 -7.98 7.96 -6.64
N LEU A 4 -8.95 7.25 -6.08
CA LEU A 4 -9.32 7.40 -4.68
C LEU A 4 -8.31 6.60 -3.85
N HIS A 5 -7.29 7.27 -3.31
CA HIS A 5 -6.47 6.68 -2.26
C HIS A 5 -7.26 6.72 -0.95
N ILE A 6 -7.34 5.58 -0.28
CA ILE A 6 -7.86 5.48 1.08
C ILE A 6 -6.68 5.16 1.97
N LEU A 7 -6.51 5.92 3.05
CA LEU A 7 -5.46 5.70 4.02
C LEU A 7 -6.06 5.27 5.37
N SER A 8 -5.38 4.33 6.02
CA SER A 8 -5.63 3.94 7.39
C SER A 8 -4.35 4.12 8.19
N ARG A 9 -4.46 4.62 9.41
CA ARG A 9 -3.32 4.85 10.31
C ARG A 9 -3.48 4.06 11.59
N VAL A 10 -2.37 3.46 12.03
CA VAL A 10 -2.27 2.79 13.33
C VAL A 10 -1.12 3.41 14.11
N ARG A 11 -1.33 3.65 15.41
CA ARG A 11 -0.27 4.00 16.36
C ARG A 11 -0.04 2.80 17.27
N VAL A 12 1.20 2.33 17.32
CA VAL A 12 1.62 1.23 18.19
C VAL A 12 2.37 1.81 19.39
N HIS A 13 2.04 1.32 20.59
CA HIS A 13 2.77 1.62 21.81
C HIS A 13 3.55 0.38 22.24
N GLY A 14 4.86 0.51 22.43
CA GLY A 14 5.78 -0.60 22.71
C GLY A 14 6.76 -0.83 21.56
N THR A 15 7.51 -1.92 21.63
CA THR A 15 8.53 -2.26 20.63
C THR A 15 7.91 -3.05 19.48
N VAL A 16 8.08 -2.57 18.26
CA VAL A 16 7.78 -3.29 17.03
C VAL A 16 8.94 -3.11 16.06
N THR A 17 9.33 -4.18 15.39
CA THR A 17 10.37 -4.17 14.35
C THR A 17 9.74 -4.17 12.96
N ALA A 18 10.47 -3.67 11.96
CA ALA A 18 10.03 -3.71 10.58
C ALA A 18 9.79 -5.16 10.09
N GLU A 19 10.56 -6.13 10.59
CA GLU A 19 10.40 -7.55 10.28
C GLU A 19 9.06 -8.11 10.80
N GLN A 20 8.66 -7.75 12.02
CA GLN A 20 7.34 -8.13 12.55
C GLN A 20 6.20 -7.53 11.74
N ILE A 21 6.33 -6.28 11.29
CA ILE A 21 5.35 -5.64 10.40
C ILE A 21 5.30 -6.37 9.06
N ARG A 22 6.46 -6.75 8.52
CA ARG A 22 6.58 -7.49 7.26
C ARG A 22 5.82 -8.82 7.32
N VAL A 23 6.06 -9.64 8.34
CA VAL A 23 5.34 -10.90 8.55
C VAL A 23 3.83 -10.67 8.66
N GLY A 24 3.41 -9.63 9.38
CA GLY A 24 1.99 -9.27 9.49
C GLY A 24 1.35 -8.87 8.16
N LEU A 25 2.06 -8.09 7.34
CA LEU A 25 1.61 -7.70 6.01
C LEU A 25 1.50 -8.91 5.08
N ASP A 26 2.45 -9.84 5.13
CA ASP A 26 2.42 -11.07 4.33
C ASP A 26 1.20 -11.94 4.72
N GLU A 27 0.88 -12.07 6.01
CA GLU A 27 -0.30 -12.81 6.47
C GLU A 27 -1.63 -12.13 6.09
N VAL A 28 -1.70 -10.80 6.19
CA VAL A 28 -2.86 -10.03 5.73
C VAL A 28 -3.02 -10.18 4.21
N GLN A 29 -1.94 -10.05 3.46
CA GLN A 29 -1.95 -10.25 2.02
C GLN A 29 -2.38 -11.67 1.66
N ARG A 30 -1.93 -12.70 2.39
CA ARG A 30 -2.34 -14.10 2.22
C ARG A 30 -3.82 -14.33 2.55
N ARG A 31 -4.34 -13.67 3.59
CA ARG A 31 -5.75 -13.79 4.01
C ARG A 31 -6.72 -13.08 3.06
N HIS A 32 -6.31 -11.99 2.42
CA HIS A 32 -7.20 -11.10 1.67
C HIS A 32 -6.88 -11.10 0.16
N PRO A 33 -7.70 -11.76 -0.69
CA PRO A 33 -7.43 -11.87 -2.12
C PRO A 33 -7.29 -10.54 -2.88
N LEU A 34 -8.03 -9.50 -2.47
CA LEU A 34 -7.93 -8.17 -3.10
C LEU A 34 -6.61 -7.44 -2.83
N LEU A 35 -5.77 -7.94 -1.92
CA LEU A 35 -4.41 -7.42 -1.73
C LEU A 35 -3.37 -8.15 -2.60
N ARG A 36 -3.81 -9.09 -3.44
CA ARG A 36 -2.99 -9.86 -4.38
C ARG A 36 -3.47 -9.67 -5.81
N VAL A 37 -3.91 -8.46 -6.14
CA VAL A 37 -4.36 -8.13 -7.49
C VAL A 37 -3.65 -6.91 -8.05
N ALA A 38 -3.49 -6.93 -9.37
CA ALA A 38 -3.26 -5.78 -10.23
C ALA A 38 -4.50 -5.56 -11.09
N ILE A 39 -4.47 -4.54 -11.95
CA ILE A 39 -5.52 -4.21 -12.91
C ILE A 39 -4.95 -4.41 -14.32
N ALA A 40 -5.58 -5.28 -15.09
CA ALA A 40 -5.39 -5.34 -16.53
C ALA A 40 -6.50 -4.53 -17.22
N ALA A 41 -6.15 -3.83 -18.29
CA ALA A 41 -7.10 -3.11 -19.14
C ALA A 41 -6.64 -3.19 -20.60
N LYS A 42 -7.55 -2.92 -21.54
CA LYS A 42 -7.20 -2.73 -22.95
C LYS A 42 -6.26 -1.52 -23.13
N PRO A 43 -5.54 -1.41 -24.26
CA PRO A 43 -4.63 -0.29 -24.51
C PRO A 43 -5.30 1.10 -24.46
N ASP A 44 -6.61 1.16 -24.73
CA ASP A 44 -7.43 2.37 -24.63
C ASP A 44 -7.96 2.64 -23.20
N GLY A 45 -7.57 1.82 -22.22
CA GLY A 45 -7.98 1.92 -20.82
C GLY A 45 -9.36 1.31 -20.52
N THR A 46 -10.00 0.66 -21.49
CA THR A 46 -11.33 0.05 -21.31
C THR A 46 -11.26 -1.37 -20.75
N GLU A 47 -12.40 -1.86 -20.28
CA GLU A 47 -12.56 -3.21 -19.72
C GLU A 47 -11.56 -3.56 -18.60
N PRO A 48 -11.48 -2.73 -17.53
CA PRO A 48 -10.59 -3.02 -16.42
C PRO A 48 -11.05 -4.30 -15.70
N SER A 49 -10.09 -5.16 -15.37
CA SER A 49 -10.33 -6.37 -14.58
C SER A 49 -9.19 -6.60 -13.59
N PHE A 50 -9.54 -7.14 -12.42
CA PHE A 50 -8.53 -7.55 -11.45
C PHE A 50 -7.88 -8.85 -11.92
N VAL A 51 -6.55 -8.84 -11.94
CA VAL A 51 -5.71 -10.01 -12.26
C VAL A 51 -4.79 -10.32 -11.09
N PRO A 52 -4.47 -11.59 -10.81
CA PRO A 52 -3.56 -11.93 -9.71
C PRO A 52 -2.18 -11.27 -9.87
N THR A 53 -1.56 -10.91 -8.74
CA THR A 53 -0.15 -10.54 -8.66
C THR A 53 0.50 -11.24 -7.46
N ASP A 54 1.74 -11.69 -7.64
CA ASP A 54 2.57 -12.27 -6.58
C ASP A 54 3.49 -11.22 -5.92
N CYS A 55 3.38 -9.96 -6.34
CA CYS A 55 4.14 -8.87 -5.74
C CYS A 55 3.78 -8.70 -4.25
N PRO A 56 4.77 -8.66 -3.34
CA PRO A 56 4.50 -8.44 -1.92
C PRO A 56 3.98 -7.02 -1.69
N LEU A 57 3.16 -6.81 -0.64
CA LEU A 57 2.77 -5.47 -0.22
C LEU A 57 4.01 -4.63 0.11
N PRO A 58 4.28 -3.48 -0.55
CA PRO A 58 5.45 -2.68 -0.21
C PRO A 58 5.41 -2.19 1.24
N LEU A 59 6.56 -2.20 1.93
CA LEU A 59 6.77 -1.50 3.20
C LEU A 59 8.00 -0.61 3.06
N ARG A 60 7.78 0.68 3.27
CA ARG A 60 8.83 1.64 3.51
C ARG A 60 8.90 1.92 5.00
N VAL A 61 10.08 2.26 5.51
CA VAL A 61 10.25 2.68 6.90
C VAL A 61 10.82 4.08 6.87
N VAL A 62 10.13 5.00 7.54
CA VAL A 62 10.55 6.39 7.66
C VAL A 62 10.88 6.68 9.12
N GLU A 63 12.15 6.97 9.39
CA GLU A 63 12.56 7.44 10.71
C GLU A 63 12.18 8.92 10.88
N SER A 64 11.51 9.25 11.98
CA SER A 64 11.19 10.63 12.33
C SER A 64 11.36 10.87 13.82
N ALA A 65 11.94 12.02 14.16
CA ALA A 65 12.00 12.51 15.53
C ALA A 65 10.72 13.26 15.96
N ALA A 66 9.89 13.70 15.00
CA ALA A 66 8.68 14.47 15.25
C ALA A 66 7.42 13.59 15.21
N ALA A 67 6.58 13.72 16.24
CA ALA A 67 5.38 12.89 16.43
C ALA A 67 4.29 13.09 15.37
N ASP A 68 4.35 14.19 14.62
CA ASP A 68 3.42 14.64 13.59
C ASP A 68 3.97 14.55 12.16
N ALA A 69 5.24 14.15 11.96
CA ALA A 69 5.83 14.01 10.62
C ALA A 69 5.08 13.04 9.69
N TRP A 70 4.29 12.12 10.25
CA TRP A 70 3.41 11.24 9.49
C TRP A 70 2.36 12.01 8.67
N LEU A 71 2.00 13.25 9.06
CA LEU A 71 1.06 14.09 8.33
C LEU A 71 1.63 14.50 6.98
N SER A 72 2.86 15.03 6.94
CA SER A 72 3.52 15.38 5.68
C SER A 72 3.80 14.15 4.82
N GLU A 73 4.19 13.03 5.44
CA GLU A 73 4.36 11.77 4.72
C GLU A 73 3.04 11.32 4.05
N THR A 74 1.92 11.48 4.75
CA THR A 74 0.60 11.14 4.22
C THR A 74 0.16 12.10 3.11
N ASP A 75 0.14 13.40 3.40
CA ASP A 75 -0.47 14.41 2.54
C ASP A 75 0.38 14.73 1.32
N ASP A 76 1.71 14.70 1.49
CA ASP A 76 2.64 15.13 0.45
C ASP A 76 3.22 13.99 -0.38
N VAL A 77 3.27 12.77 0.18
CA VAL A 77 3.82 11.60 -0.51
C VAL A 77 2.71 10.59 -0.79
N GLU A 78 2.17 9.95 0.24
CA GLU A 78 1.33 8.75 0.07
C GLU A 78 0.01 9.00 -0.64
N LEU A 79 -0.63 10.14 -0.42
CA LEU A 79 -1.87 10.50 -1.13
C LEU A 79 -1.63 10.98 -2.56
N ARG A 80 -0.39 11.36 -2.92
CA ARG A 80 -0.03 11.90 -4.24
C ARG A 80 0.66 10.90 -5.15
N GLU A 81 1.42 9.97 -4.59
CA GLU A 81 2.17 8.95 -5.31
C GLU A 81 1.20 7.87 -5.83
N PRO A 82 0.98 7.75 -7.15
CA PRO A 82 0.05 6.76 -7.70
C PRO A 82 0.54 5.33 -7.47
N PHE A 83 -0.38 4.37 -7.44
CA PHE A 83 -0.02 2.96 -7.56
C PHE A 83 0.34 2.62 -9.00
N ASP A 84 1.38 1.80 -9.19
CA ASP A 84 1.51 1.02 -10.42
C ASP A 84 0.43 -0.07 -10.41
N TRP A 85 -0.75 0.31 -10.90
CA TRP A 85 -1.91 -0.56 -10.94
C TRP A 85 -1.74 -1.72 -11.92
N GLN A 86 -0.79 -1.67 -12.86
CA GLN A 86 -0.54 -2.75 -13.82
C GLN A 86 0.25 -3.89 -13.21
N GLN A 87 1.16 -3.58 -12.28
CA GLN A 87 1.95 -4.58 -11.56
C GLN A 87 1.30 -4.99 -10.24
N GLY A 88 0.62 -4.05 -9.58
CA GLY A 88 0.09 -4.23 -8.23
C GLY A 88 1.20 -4.53 -7.19
N PRO A 89 0.83 -4.82 -5.93
CA PRO A 89 -0.53 -4.79 -5.39
C PRO A 89 -1.07 -3.36 -5.23
N LEU A 90 -2.39 -3.21 -5.13
CA LEU A 90 -3.07 -1.90 -5.00
C LEU A 90 -3.10 -1.34 -3.56
N ALA A 91 -2.07 -1.65 -2.77
CA ALA A 91 -1.91 -1.20 -1.40
C ALA A 91 -0.43 -1.20 -1.02
N ARG A 92 -0.05 -0.32 -0.08
CA ARG A 92 1.31 -0.21 0.46
C ARG A 92 1.26 0.26 1.91
N ALA A 93 2.37 0.06 2.61
CA ALA A 93 2.61 0.54 3.98
C ALA A 93 3.87 1.41 4.02
N VAL A 94 3.87 2.40 4.91
CA VAL A 94 4.98 3.32 5.21
C VAL A 94 5.08 3.51 6.72
#